data_AF-A0A9W7AU19-F1
#
_entry.id   AF-A0A9W7AU19-F1
#
_cell.length_a   1.000
_cell.length_b   1.000
_cell.length_c   1.000
_cell.angle_alpha   90.00
_cell.angle_beta   90.00
_cell.angle_gamma   90.00
#
_symmetry.space_group_name_H-M   'P 1'
#
loop_
_entity.id
_entity.type
_entity.pdbx_description
1 polymer ?
#
loop_
_entity_poly.entity_id
_entity_poly.type
_entity_poly.pdbx_seq_one_letter_code
_entity_poly.pdbx_strand_id
1 'polypeptide(L)'
;MSSTLLPSSIPLLSTTSNVPTALPADIPTLLLFSSSWCPDCKPFMAALSVMYEDLNEDDKQFEVVYVSSDRTKDECAEYVKKMPGWLYVPFDQIEHRTFLKTALKSCAGSEQGPLGITERKFGIPNLVVLKGNEVVKECANADVEGFRGDMPADWGA
;
A
#
# COMPACT_ATOMS: atom_id res chain seq x y z
N MET A 1 15.24 -12.02 -13.98
CA MET A 1 14.50 -10.91 -13.33
C MET A 1 13.25 -11.53 -12.74
N SER A 2 13.15 -11.59 -11.41
CA SER A 2 12.06 -12.31 -10.73
C SER A 2 10.78 -11.49 -10.84
N SER A 3 9.89 -11.88 -11.75
CA SER A 3 8.53 -11.34 -11.77
C SER A 3 7.82 -11.89 -10.54
N THR A 4 7.63 -11.05 -9.53
CA THR A 4 6.87 -11.42 -8.34
C THR A 4 5.40 -11.43 -8.72
N LEU A 5 4.89 -12.61 -9.05
CA LEU A 5 3.46 -12.82 -9.26
C LEU A 5 2.75 -12.67 -7.92
N LEU A 6 1.91 -11.64 -7.80
CA LEU A 6 0.99 -11.53 -6.68
C LEU A 6 0.00 -12.71 -6.71
N PRO A 7 -0.44 -13.22 -5.55
CA PRO A 7 -1.45 -14.24 -5.51
C PRO A 7 -2.71 -13.72 -6.21
N SER A 8 -3.35 -14.59 -6.99
CA SER A 8 -4.49 -14.27 -7.84
C SER A 8 -5.72 -13.73 -7.10
N SER A 9 -5.74 -13.80 -5.77
CA SER A 9 -6.79 -13.21 -4.94
C SER A 9 -6.25 -12.80 -3.58
N ILE A 10 -5.85 -11.53 -3.44
CA ILE A 10 -5.61 -10.92 -2.13
C ILE A 10 -6.97 -10.47 -1.60
N PRO A 11 -7.41 -10.93 -0.41
CA PRO A 11 -8.65 -10.44 0.18
C PRO A 11 -8.47 -8.98 0.61
N LEU A 12 -9.26 -8.09 0.02
CA LEU A 12 -9.27 -6.68 0.36
C LEU A 12 -10.62 -6.28 0.94
N LEU A 13 -10.60 -5.31 1.85
CA LEU A 13 -11.78 -4.61 2.32
C LEU A 13 -11.63 -3.12 2.00
N SER A 14 -12.76 -2.45 1.76
CA SER A 14 -12.77 -0.99 1.66
C SER A 14 -12.84 -0.37 3.05
N THR A 15 -12.21 0.79 3.25
CA THR A 15 -12.30 1.52 4.53
C THR A 15 -13.70 2.07 4.80
N THR A 16 -14.50 2.29 3.76
CA THR A 16 -15.87 2.83 3.84
C THR A 16 -16.95 1.75 3.80
N SER A 17 -16.61 0.54 3.34
CA SER A 17 -17.52 -0.59 3.32
C SER A 17 -16.77 -1.89 3.64
N ASN A 18 -17.29 -2.70 4.57
CA ASN A 18 -16.75 -4.03 4.87
C ASN A 18 -17.04 -5.07 3.77
N VAL A 19 -17.11 -4.62 2.51
CA VAL A 19 -17.36 -5.46 1.35
C VAL A 19 -16.02 -5.98 0.84
N PRO A 20 -15.89 -7.32 0.66
CA PRO A 20 -14.74 -7.90 -0.02
C PRO A 20 -14.60 -7.35 -1.43
N THR A 21 -13.43 -6.84 -1.75
CA THR A 21 -13.13 -6.20 -3.04
C THR A 21 -11.89 -6.85 -3.66
N ALA A 22 -11.83 -6.89 -4.99
CA ALA A 22 -10.65 -7.33 -5.73
C ALA A 22 -9.78 -6.13 -6.13
N LEU A 23 -8.51 -6.38 -6.47
CA LEU A 23 -7.66 -5.37 -7.09
C LEU A 23 -8.29 -4.90 -8.42
N PRO A 24 -8.32 -3.59 -8.69
CA PRO A 24 -8.71 -3.12 -10.01
C PRO A 24 -7.75 -3.66 -11.08
N ALA A 25 -8.29 -4.22 -12.16
CA ALA A 25 -7.48 -4.81 -13.23
C ALA A 25 -6.93 -3.76 -14.22
N ASP A 26 -7.73 -2.71 -14.47
CA ASP A 26 -7.47 -1.76 -15.56
C ASP A 26 -6.74 -0.49 -15.10
N ILE A 27 -6.71 -0.22 -13.80
CA ILE A 27 -6.03 0.92 -13.20
C ILE A 27 -4.88 0.47 -12.29
N PRO A 28 -3.82 1.29 -12.17
CA PRO A 28 -2.73 1.02 -11.25
C PRO A 28 -3.16 0.87 -9.79
N THR A 29 -2.44 -0.01 -9.08
CA THR A 29 -2.59 -0.19 -7.63
C THR A 29 -1.32 0.26 -6.90
N LEU A 30 -1.47 1.11 -5.90
CA LEU A 30 -0.42 1.53 -4.98
C LEU A 30 -0.52 0.71 -3.69
N LEU A 31 0.39 -0.24 -3.48
CA LEU A 31 0.54 -0.91 -2.20
C LEU A 31 1.25 0.02 -1.21
N LEU A 32 0.53 0.46 -0.18
CA LEU A 32 1.06 1.29 0.90
C LEU A 32 1.48 0.43 2.09
N PHE A 33 2.78 0.28 2.30
CA PHE A 33 3.34 -0.37 3.49
C PHE A 33 3.57 0.67 4.58
N SER A 34 2.77 0.63 5.65
CA SER A 34 2.78 1.67 6.68
C SER A 34 2.21 1.17 8.01
N SER A 35 2.27 1.98 9.08
CA SER A 35 1.69 1.68 10.40
C SER A 35 1.34 2.95 11.17
N SER A 36 0.49 2.82 12.19
CA SER A 36 0.05 3.90 13.06
C SER A 36 1.10 4.36 14.08
N TRP A 37 2.03 3.47 14.45
CA TRP A 37 3.07 3.71 15.46
C TRP A 37 4.36 4.30 14.86
N CYS A 38 4.49 4.29 13.54
CA CYS A 38 5.65 4.81 12.81
C CYS A 38 5.56 6.35 12.68
N PRO A 39 6.57 7.11 13.15
CA PRO A 39 6.55 8.58 13.14
C PRO A 39 6.37 9.18 11.74
N ASP A 40 7.09 8.65 10.76
CA ASP A 40 7.10 9.19 9.38
C ASP A 40 5.87 8.74 8.58
N CYS A 41 5.12 7.75 9.07
CA CYS A 41 4.01 7.14 8.35
C CYS A 41 2.75 8.02 8.32
N LYS A 42 2.50 8.81 9.38
CA LYS A 42 1.34 9.71 9.47
C LYS A 42 1.40 10.88 8.47
N PRO A 43 2.49 11.67 8.40
CA PRO A 43 2.58 12.75 7.41
C PRO A 43 2.57 12.19 5.98
N PHE A 44 3.19 11.03 5.74
CA PHE A 44 3.15 10.36 4.44
C PHE A 44 1.72 10.02 4.02
N MET A 45 0.95 9.39 4.91
CA MET A 45 -0.44 9.02 4.64
C MET A 45 -1.31 10.25 4.35
N ALA A 46 -1.10 11.35 5.09
CA ALA A 46 -1.82 12.60 4.87
C ALA A 46 -1.52 13.20 3.48
N ALA A 47 -0.24 13.29 3.09
CA ALA A 47 0.15 13.76 1.76
C ALA A 47 -0.41 12.86 0.64
N LEU A 48 -0.35 11.54 0.82
CA LEU A 48 -0.92 10.58 -0.13
C LEU A 48 -2.45 10.71 -0.24
N SER A 49 -3.14 11.04 0.85
CA SER A 49 -4.60 11.26 0.85
C SER A 49 -4.98 12.46 -0.01
N VAL A 50 -4.26 13.58 0.13
CA VAL A 50 -4.46 14.77 -0.71
C VAL A 50 -4.23 14.43 -2.18
N MET A 51 -3.11 13.77 -2.49
CA MET A 51 -2.82 13.35 -3.88
C MET A 51 -3.89 12.40 -4.44
N TYR A 52 -4.40 11.48 -3.61
CA TYR A 52 -5.45 10.54 -4.01
C TYR A 52 -6.76 11.24 -4.32
N GLU A 53 -7.15 12.23 -3.51
CA GLU A 53 -8.36 13.03 -3.74
C GLU A 53 -8.20 13.90 -5.00
N ASP A 54 -7.08 14.61 -5.13
CA ASP A 54 -6.77 15.48 -6.29
C ASP A 54 -6.82 14.70 -7.61
N LEU A 55 -6.17 13.54 -7.68
CA LEU A 55 -6.00 12.80 -8.93
C LEU A 55 -7.18 11.90 -9.27
N ASN A 56 -8.06 11.60 -8.32
CA ASN A 56 -9.27 10.81 -8.56
C ASN A 56 -10.55 11.67 -8.49
N GLU A 57 -10.45 13.00 -8.59
CA GLU A 57 -11.60 13.91 -8.49
C GLU A 57 -12.63 13.67 -9.60
N ASP A 58 -12.16 13.61 -10.85
CA ASP A 58 -13.02 13.40 -12.04
C ASP A 58 -13.20 11.91 -12.35
N ASP A 59 -12.09 11.20 -12.55
CA ASP A 59 -12.06 9.79 -12.93
C ASP A 59 -11.07 9.03 -12.05
N LYS A 60 -11.41 7.80 -11.67
CA LYS A 60 -10.53 6.98 -10.83
C LYS A 60 -9.29 6.52 -11.61
N GLN A 61 -8.19 7.21 -11.41
CA GLN A 61 -6.89 6.97 -12.05
C GLN A 61 -6.10 5.83 -11.39
N PHE A 62 -6.21 5.65 -10.08
CA PHE A 62 -5.53 4.58 -9.35
C PHE A 62 -6.26 4.21 -8.05
N GLU A 63 -5.86 3.09 -7.45
CA GLU A 63 -6.32 2.66 -6.13
C GLU A 63 -5.16 2.51 -5.16
N VAL A 64 -5.39 2.81 -3.87
CA VAL A 64 -4.45 2.56 -2.79
C VAL A 64 -4.90 1.32 -2.00
N VAL A 65 -3.96 0.42 -1.76
CA VAL A 65 -4.14 -0.75 -0.90
C VAL A 65 -3.19 -0.66 0.28
N TYR A 66 -3.75 -0.47 1.48
CA TYR A 66 -2.99 -0.43 2.70
C TYR A 66 -2.58 -1.82 3.18
N VAL A 67 -1.28 -2.00 3.41
CA VAL A 67 -0.65 -3.21 3.96
C VAL A 67 -0.09 -2.88 5.34
N SER A 68 -0.88 -3.19 6.36
CA SER A 68 -0.57 -2.83 7.75
C SER A 68 0.68 -3.52 8.31
N SER A 69 1.50 -2.74 9.02
CA SER A 69 2.55 -3.18 9.93
C SER A 69 2.24 -2.83 11.39
N ASP A 70 0.97 -2.55 11.70
CA ASP A 70 0.49 -2.36 13.07
C ASP A 70 0.69 -3.63 13.90
N ARG A 71 0.80 -3.46 15.22
CA ARG A 71 1.07 -4.56 16.14
C ARG A 71 -0.21 -5.24 16.58
N THR A 72 -1.33 -4.53 16.51
CA THR A 72 -2.64 -5.04 16.92
C THR A 72 -3.71 -4.72 15.88
N LYS A 73 -4.81 -5.50 15.94
CA LYS A 73 -5.99 -5.28 15.12
C LYS A 73 -6.63 -3.91 15.37
N ASP A 74 -6.64 -3.47 16.62
CA ASP A 74 -7.23 -2.18 17.01
C ASP A 74 -6.40 -1.00 16.50
N GLU A 75 -5.06 -1.08 16.61
CA GLU A 75 -4.16 -0.08 16.00
C GLU A 75 -4.41 0.06 14.49
N CYS A 76 -4.50 -1.08 13.79
CA CYS A 76 -4.81 -1.10 12.36
C CYS A 76 -6.19 -0.49 12.08
N ALA A 77 -7.22 -0.89 12.83
CA ALA A 77 -8.59 -0.43 12.62
C ALA A 77 -8.72 1.08 12.84
N GLU A 78 -8.12 1.62 13.90
CA GLU A 78 -8.13 3.06 14.18
C GLU A 78 -7.37 3.88 13.13
N TYR A 79 -6.34 3.30 12.51
CA TYR A 79 -5.58 3.97 11.47
C TYR A 79 -6.29 3.95 10.11
N VAL A 80 -6.88 2.81 9.76
CA VAL A 80 -7.68 2.63 8.54
C VAL A 80 -8.87 3.59 8.49
N LYS A 81 -9.51 3.90 9.63
CA LYS A 81 -10.60 4.89 9.73
C LYS A 81 -10.22 6.30 9.25
N LYS A 82 -8.93 6.62 9.14
CA LYS A 82 -8.41 7.93 8.73
C LYS A 82 -8.15 8.02 7.21
N MET A 83 -8.33 6.94 6.47
CA MET A 83 -8.06 6.86 5.03
C MET A 83 -9.33 7.20 4.22
N PRO A 84 -9.23 7.92 3.09
CA PRO A 84 -10.37 8.50 2.38
C PRO A 84 -11.16 7.51 1.49
N GLY A 85 -11.34 6.26 1.93
CA GLY A 85 -12.08 5.23 1.19
C GLY A 85 -11.23 4.17 0.49
N TRP A 86 -9.93 4.12 0.80
CA TRP A 86 -8.98 3.16 0.24
C TRP A 86 -9.34 1.69 0.51
N LEU A 87 -8.63 0.80 -0.18
CA LEU A 87 -8.65 -0.62 0.15
C LEU A 87 -7.56 -0.95 1.18
N TYR A 88 -7.72 -2.05 1.89
CA TYR A 88 -6.69 -2.57 2.79
C TYR A 88 -6.75 -4.10 2.89
N VAL A 89 -5.60 -4.70 3.18
CA VAL A 89 -5.52 -6.12 3.53
C VAL A 89 -5.93 -6.27 5.00
N PRO A 90 -6.99 -7.04 5.33
CA PRO A 90 -7.46 -7.15 6.71
C PRO A 90 -6.37 -7.63 7.67
N PHE A 91 -6.41 -7.14 8.91
CA PHE A 91 -5.40 -7.47 9.93
C PHE A 91 -5.35 -8.97 10.28
N ASP A 92 -6.41 -9.73 10.04
CA ASP A 92 -6.39 -11.18 10.30
C ASP A 92 -5.82 -11.98 9.10
N GLN A 93 -5.61 -11.34 7.95
CA GLN A 93 -5.05 -11.96 6.74
C GLN A 93 -3.51 -12.00 6.79
N ILE A 94 -2.98 -12.69 7.81
CA ILE A 94 -1.55 -12.75 8.13
C ILE A 94 -0.72 -13.31 6.97
N GLU A 95 -1.22 -14.37 6.31
CA GLU A 95 -0.52 -15.01 5.19
C GLU A 95 -0.35 -14.03 4.02
N HIS A 96 -1.39 -13.30 3.67
CA HIS A 96 -1.38 -12.31 2.58
C HIS A 96 -0.47 -11.12 2.89
N ARG A 97 -0.53 -10.57 4.11
CA ARG A 97 0.38 -9.50 4.52
C ARG A 97 1.83 -9.97 4.54
N THR A 98 2.08 -11.17 5.07
CA THR A 98 3.41 -11.79 5.09
C THR A 98 3.94 -11.98 3.68
N PHE A 99 3.12 -12.53 2.78
CA PHE A 99 3.48 -12.71 1.38
C PHE A 99 3.89 -11.38 0.74
N LEU A 100 3.05 -10.34 0.84
CA LEU A 100 3.34 -9.03 0.24
C LEU A 100 4.65 -8.44 0.77
N LYS A 101 4.86 -8.48 2.09
CA LYS A 101 6.05 -7.93 2.75
C LYS A 101 7.33 -8.67 2.37
N THR A 102 7.27 -10.00 2.31
CA THR A 102 8.42 -10.86 1.97
C THR A 102 8.76 -10.78 0.49
N ALA A 103 7.75 -10.89 -0.38
CA ALA A 103 7.92 -10.89 -1.82
C ALA A 103 8.41 -9.53 -2.36
N LEU A 104 8.01 -8.43 -1.71
CA LEU A 104 8.44 -7.06 -2.06
C LEU A 104 9.54 -6.53 -1.12
N LYS A 105 10.01 -7.35 -0.18
CA LYS A 105 11.02 -6.99 0.84
C LYS A 105 10.75 -5.62 1.51
N SER A 106 9.48 -5.32 1.75
CA SER A 106 8.97 -4.03 2.21
C SER A 106 8.24 -4.21 3.53
N CYS A 107 8.89 -3.87 4.65
CA CYS A 107 8.34 -4.08 5.99
C CYS A 107 8.97 -3.17 7.06
N ALA A 108 8.31 -3.11 8.23
CA ALA A 108 8.90 -2.47 9.40
C ALA A 108 10.19 -3.20 9.84
N GLY A 109 11.14 -2.44 10.39
CA GLY A 109 12.41 -3.02 10.85
C GLY A 109 12.24 -4.13 11.89
N SER A 110 11.24 -3.98 12.77
CA SER A 110 10.86 -4.97 13.79
C SER A 110 10.25 -6.26 13.21
N GLU A 111 9.79 -6.25 11.96
CA GLU A 111 9.18 -7.41 11.31
C GLU A 111 10.19 -8.28 10.56
N GLN A 112 11.42 -7.80 10.32
CA GLN A 112 12.43 -8.54 9.53
C GLN A 112 12.70 -9.95 10.05
N GLY A 113 13.00 -10.08 11.35
CA GLY A 113 13.27 -11.37 11.98
C GLY A 113 12.08 -12.33 11.88
N PRO A 114 10.88 -11.95 12.37
CA PRO A 114 9.67 -12.77 12.27
C PRO A 114 9.30 -13.18 10.84
N LEU A 115 9.55 -12.30 9.85
CA LEU A 115 9.26 -12.57 8.44
C LEU A 115 10.39 -13.29 7.69
N GLY A 116 11.52 -13.57 8.34
CA GLY A 116 12.70 -14.17 7.69
C GLY A 116 13.34 -13.27 6.61
N ILE A 117 13.11 -11.95 6.66
CA ILE A 117 13.66 -10.99 5.71
C ILE A 117 15.05 -10.59 6.19
N THR A 118 16.09 -11.11 5.53
CA THR A 118 17.50 -10.82 5.85
C THR A 118 17.97 -9.47 5.31
N GLU A 119 17.35 -9.00 4.23
CA GLU A 119 17.65 -7.72 3.60
C GLU A 119 16.33 -7.08 3.16
N ARG A 120 16.00 -5.92 3.73
CA ARG A 120 14.88 -5.09 3.27
C ARG A 120 15.28 -4.28 2.06
N LYS A 121 14.37 -4.19 1.10
CA LYS A 121 14.47 -3.22 0.03
C LYS A 121 14.09 -1.83 0.53
N PHE A 122 12.95 -1.74 1.23
CA PHE A 122 12.47 -0.48 1.81
C PHE A 122 11.91 -0.67 3.23
N GLY A 123 12.09 0.36 4.07
CA GLY A 123 11.38 0.51 5.35
C GLY A 123 9.99 1.12 5.15
N ILE A 124 9.21 1.22 6.23
CA ILE A 124 7.95 1.96 6.20
C ILE A 124 8.17 3.44 6.56
N PRO A 125 7.41 4.39 5.97
CA PRO A 125 6.43 4.18 4.91
C PRO A 125 7.09 3.98 3.54
N ASN A 126 6.50 3.12 2.70
CA ASN A 126 6.85 3.00 1.28
C ASN A 126 5.64 2.67 0.41
N LEU A 127 5.77 2.93 -0.88
CA LEU A 127 4.81 2.63 -1.93
C LEU A 127 5.42 1.67 -2.94
N VAL A 128 4.66 0.65 -3.32
CA VAL A 128 4.95 -0.20 -4.47
C VAL A 128 3.79 -0.09 -5.44
N VAL A 129 4.10 0.27 -6.68
CA VAL A 129 3.12 0.50 -7.73
C VAL A 129 3.04 -0.72 -8.63
N LEU A 130 1.81 -1.16 -8.85
CA LEU A 130 1.47 -2.32 -9.65
C LEU A 130 0.64 -1.88 -10.86
N LYS A 131 0.96 -2.42 -12.03
CA LYS A 131 0.07 -2.42 -13.19
C LYS A 131 -0.21 -3.87 -13.55
N GLY A 132 -1.45 -4.32 -13.32
CA GLY A 132 -1.74 -5.76 -13.25
C GLY A 132 -0.93 -6.44 -12.14
N ASN A 133 -0.12 -7.45 -12.51
CA ASN A 133 0.72 -8.20 -11.57
C ASN A 133 2.21 -7.78 -11.61
N GLU A 134 2.53 -6.68 -12.30
CA GLU A 134 3.92 -6.24 -12.47
C GLU A 134 4.22 -5.03 -11.58
N VAL A 135 5.36 -5.08 -10.88
CA VAL A 135 5.90 -3.93 -10.16
C VAL A 135 6.51 -2.97 -11.17
N VAL A 136 5.88 -1.82 -11.35
CA VAL A 136 6.31 -0.80 -12.33
C VAL A 136 7.09 0.34 -11.68
N LYS A 137 6.90 0.57 -10.38
CA LYS A 137 7.61 1.61 -9.62
C LYS A 137 7.60 1.31 -8.13
N GLU A 138 8.65 1.74 -7.43
CA GLU A 138 8.73 1.65 -5.98
C GLU A 138 9.33 2.94 -5.42
N CYS A 139 8.77 3.43 -4.31
CA CYS A 139 9.18 4.67 -3.67
C CYS A 139 9.28 4.49 -2.16
N ALA A 140 10.40 4.91 -1.58
CA ALA A 140 10.60 4.94 -0.14
C ALA A 140 10.51 6.37 0.40
N ASN A 141 10.10 6.49 1.67
CA ASN A 141 10.28 7.67 2.52
C ASN A 141 9.86 9.03 1.91
N ALA A 142 8.63 9.45 2.24
CA ALA A 142 8.21 10.86 2.32
C ALA A 142 8.11 11.68 1.03
N ASP A 143 8.61 11.22 -0.12
CA ASP A 143 8.53 12.01 -1.36
C ASP A 143 7.27 11.70 -2.19
N VAL A 144 6.10 12.02 -1.63
CA VAL A 144 4.83 11.91 -2.36
C VAL A 144 4.78 12.90 -3.53
N GLU A 145 5.44 14.06 -3.41
CA GLU A 145 5.51 15.07 -4.47
C GLU A 145 6.41 14.61 -5.63
N GLY A 146 7.59 14.06 -5.34
CA GLY A 146 8.42 13.41 -6.36
C GLY A 146 7.74 12.19 -6.96
N PHE A 147 7.00 11.42 -6.15
CA PHE A 147 6.15 10.35 -6.66
C PHE A 147 5.14 10.87 -7.67
N ARG A 148 4.42 11.95 -7.34
CA ARG A 148 3.43 12.63 -8.22
C ARG A 148 4.07 13.13 -9.51
N GLY A 149 5.23 13.80 -9.42
CA GLY A 149 5.92 14.37 -10.59
C GLY A 149 6.43 13.31 -11.59
N ASP A 150 6.69 12.11 -11.09
CA ASP A 150 7.11 10.97 -11.90
C ASP A 150 5.94 10.07 -12.32
N MET A 151 4.70 10.35 -11.90
CA MET A 151 3.56 9.56 -12.35
C MET A 151 3.45 9.68 -13.87
N PRO A 152 3.26 8.56 -14.59
CA PRO A 152 3.12 8.61 -16.05
C PRO A 152 1.99 9.56 -16.45
N ALA A 153 2.23 10.40 -17.47
CA ALA A 153 1.24 11.37 -17.94
C ALA A 153 -0.06 10.72 -18.47
N ASP A 154 -0.02 9.41 -18.77
CA ASP A 154 -1.18 8.60 -19.18
C ASP A 154 -2.00 8.06 -18.00
N TRP A 155 -1.65 8.38 -16.75
CA TRP A 155 -2.43 8.05 -15.54
C TRP A 155 -3.24 9.25 -15.04
N GLY A 156 -3.43 10.26 -15.89
CA GLY A 156 -4.10 11.51 -15.56
C GLY A 156 -4.46 12.30 -16.81
N ALA A 157 -5.18 11.67 -17.74
CA ALA A 157 -5.72 12.31 -18.94
C ALA A 157 -7.19 11.92 -19.16
#